data_AF-A0AAV7K790-F1
#
_entry.id   AF-A0AAV7K790-F1
#
_cell.length_a   1.000
_cell.length_b   1.000
_cell.length_c   1.000
_cell.angle_alpha   90.00
_cell.angle_beta   90.00
_cell.angle_gamma   90.00
#
_symmetry.space_group_name_H-M   'P 1'
#
loop_
_entity.id
_entity.type
_entity.pdbx_description
1 polymer ?
#
loop_
_entity_poly.entity_id
_entity_poly.type
_entity_poly.pdbx_seq_one_letter_code
_entity_poly.pdbx_strand_id
1 'polypeptide(L)'
;MAQNIPLLQSATLTADPFSRAESEINGIFNDIFQAVKWRRETVLSELRCLKQQYEEKNKDIFVKIEDLEASKTELTQHFQQMKVNIAKSEMEKTIKSLEQQLFDLRKDLATVNVLFSCDTHKMGQDIANFGQIVVTSIQNTRDYSLIESPVKTLSKFGLMCNEFIKPRGVHIDNSTDIAYIADSANGRVQMWNMKGEYVAEFGSDVLKYPYGITIVDEAIFVTDLHLNSIY
;
A
#
# COMPACT_ATOMS: atom_id res chain seq x y z
N MET A 1 53.10 131.20 -28.92
CA MET A 1 52.97 130.55 -27.60
C MET A 1 51.51 130.59 -27.21
N ALA A 2 50.82 129.45 -27.21
CA ALA A 2 49.59 129.22 -26.46
C ALA A 2 49.35 127.70 -26.42
N GLN A 3 49.13 127.20 -25.22
CA GLN A 3 48.89 125.80 -24.87
C GLN A 3 47.56 125.29 -25.42
N ASN A 4 47.44 123.99 -25.69
CA ASN A 4 46.15 123.29 -25.68
C ASN A 4 46.35 121.84 -25.21
N ILE A 5 45.68 121.51 -24.10
CA ILE A 5 45.57 120.19 -23.47
C ILE A 5 44.34 119.47 -24.06
N PRO A 6 44.44 118.18 -24.45
CA PRO A 6 43.55 117.14 -23.88
C PRO A 6 44.22 115.74 -23.88
N LEU A 7 43.78 114.67 -23.20
CA LEU A 7 42.71 114.34 -22.26
C LEU A 7 43.11 112.98 -21.67
N LEU A 8 42.94 112.77 -20.36
CA LEU A 8 43.01 111.45 -19.74
C LEU A 8 41.90 110.55 -20.32
N GLN A 9 42.25 109.37 -20.84
CA GLN A 9 41.32 108.27 -21.07
C GLN A 9 41.71 107.05 -20.23
N SER A 10 40.92 106.87 -19.17
CA SER A 10 40.46 105.63 -18.53
C SER A 10 41.40 104.43 -18.47
N ALA A 11 41.97 104.20 -17.28
CA ALA A 11 42.35 102.86 -16.85
C ALA A 11 41.07 102.03 -16.62
N THR A 12 40.85 101.02 -17.46
CA THR A 12 39.83 99.99 -17.26
C THR A 12 40.21 99.10 -16.09
N LEU A 13 39.23 98.86 -15.21
CA LEU A 13 39.34 98.05 -14.00
C LEU A 13 39.96 96.67 -14.29
N THR A 14 41.03 96.34 -13.58
CA THR A 14 41.57 94.98 -13.50
C THR A 14 40.68 94.15 -12.57
N ALA A 15 40.40 92.91 -12.97
CA ALA A 15 39.51 91.96 -12.31
C ALA A 15 39.69 91.85 -10.78
N ASP A 16 38.58 91.62 -10.08
CA ASP A 16 38.51 91.48 -8.61
C ASP A 16 39.47 90.38 -8.12
N PRO A 17 40.49 90.71 -7.29
CA PRO A 17 41.50 89.77 -6.82
C PRO A 17 40.93 88.56 -6.06
N PHE A 18 39.73 88.68 -5.47
CA PHE A 18 39.06 87.55 -4.81
C PHE A 18 38.63 86.46 -5.80
N SER A 19 38.08 86.84 -6.95
CA SER A 19 37.61 85.89 -7.98
C SER A 19 38.76 85.07 -8.60
N ARG A 20 39.96 85.65 -8.66
CA ARG A 20 41.15 84.98 -9.19
C ARG A 20 41.71 83.96 -8.20
N ALA A 21 41.78 84.32 -6.91
CA ALA A 21 42.21 83.41 -5.85
C ALA A 21 41.25 82.22 -5.68
N GLU A 22 39.94 82.45 -5.80
CA GLU A 22 38.92 81.39 -5.73
C GLU A 22 39.01 80.41 -6.91
N SER A 23 39.28 80.91 -8.12
CA SER A 23 39.54 80.08 -9.31
C SER A 23 40.79 79.21 -9.15
N GLU A 24 41.89 79.77 -8.61
CA GLU A 24 43.13 79.04 -8.35
C GLU A 24 42.94 77.94 -7.28
N ILE A 25 42.22 78.24 -6.19
CA ILE A 25 41.91 77.26 -5.14
C ILE A 25 41.04 76.12 -5.69
N ASN A 26 40.01 76.44 -6.47
CA ASN A 26 39.15 75.43 -7.09
C ASN A 26 39.90 74.56 -8.10
N GLY A 27 40.87 75.14 -8.83
CA GLY A 27 41.80 74.40 -9.69
C GLY A 27 42.61 73.37 -8.90
N ILE A 28 43.23 73.78 -7.79
CA ILE A 28 44.01 72.89 -6.92
C ILE A 28 43.15 71.76 -6.35
N PHE A 29 41.93 72.06 -5.88
CA PHE A 29 41.02 71.03 -5.37
C PHE A 29 40.64 70.01 -6.45
N ASN A 30 40.36 70.47 -7.67
CA ASN A 30 40.05 69.56 -8.78
C ASN A 30 41.25 68.68 -9.13
N ASP A 31 42.46 69.23 -9.16
CA ASP A 31 43.68 68.46 -9.45
C ASP A 31 43.95 67.39 -8.38
N ILE A 32 43.80 67.73 -7.10
CA ILE A 32 43.90 66.77 -5.99
C ILE A 32 42.83 65.69 -6.13
N PHE A 33 41.58 66.06 -6.44
CA PHE A 33 40.49 65.12 -6.60
C PHE A 33 40.73 64.14 -7.76
N GLN A 34 41.19 64.64 -8.92
CA GLN A 34 41.55 63.78 -10.05
C GLN A 34 42.75 62.89 -9.74
N ALA A 35 43.75 63.38 -9.01
CA ALA A 35 44.90 62.59 -8.59
C ALA A 35 44.50 61.43 -7.65
N VAL A 36 43.63 61.70 -6.67
CA VAL A 36 43.09 60.67 -5.76
C VAL A 36 42.26 59.65 -6.52
N LYS A 37 41.39 60.11 -7.43
CA LYS A 37 40.57 59.23 -8.28
C LYS A 37 41.45 58.34 -9.16
N TRP A 38 42.43 58.91 -9.84
CA TRP A 38 43.39 58.17 -10.67
C TRP A 38 44.18 57.15 -9.85
N ARG A 39 44.63 57.52 -8.65
CA ARG A 39 45.34 56.59 -7.77
C ARG A 39 44.46 55.42 -7.34
N ARG A 40 43.21 55.68 -6.99
CA ARG A 40 42.22 54.63 -6.69
C ARG A 40 42.00 53.70 -7.88
N GLU A 41 41.82 54.24 -9.08
CA GLU A 41 41.63 53.42 -10.29
C GLU A 41 42.86 52.57 -10.62
N THR A 42 44.06 53.12 -10.40
CA THR A 42 45.33 52.40 -10.57
C THR A 42 45.48 51.24 -9.57
N VAL A 43 45.19 51.47 -8.29
CA VAL A 43 45.24 50.39 -7.28
C VAL A 43 44.20 49.30 -7.59
N LEU A 44 43.02 49.68 -8.06
CA LEU A 44 41.99 48.71 -8.47
C LEU A 44 42.41 47.89 -9.69
N SER A 45 43.11 48.48 -10.66
CA SER A 45 43.60 47.72 -11.82
C SER A 45 44.75 46.77 -11.42
N GLU A 46 45.65 47.19 -10.55
CA GLU A 46 46.70 46.35 -9.96
C GLU A 46 46.11 45.15 -9.20
N LEU A 47 45.12 45.38 -8.34
CA LEU A 47 44.44 44.32 -7.59
C LEU A 47 43.72 43.32 -8.50
N ARG A 48 43.07 43.80 -9.58
CA ARG A 48 42.45 42.90 -10.58
C ARG A 48 43.50 42.05 -11.27
N CYS A 49 44.62 42.65 -11.67
CA CYS A 49 45.72 41.93 -12.31
C CYS A 49 46.30 40.86 -11.37
N LEU A 50 46.52 41.19 -10.09
CA LEU A 50 47.05 40.25 -9.09
C LEU A 50 46.09 39.09 -8.84
N LYS A 51 44.78 39.38 -8.74
CA LYS A 51 43.74 38.36 -8.59
C LYS A 51 43.73 37.40 -9.79
N GLN A 52 43.79 37.93 -11.01
CA GLN A 52 43.80 37.11 -12.22
C GLN A 52 45.06 36.23 -12.30
N GLN A 53 46.23 36.76 -11.93
CA GLN A 53 47.46 35.96 -11.86
C GLN A 53 47.37 34.84 -10.81
N TYR A 54 46.75 35.11 -9.67
CA TYR A 54 46.54 34.11 -8.63
C TYR A 54 45.57 33.02 -9.09
N GLU A 55 44.49 33.38 -9.76
CA GLU A 55 43.52 32.43 -10.33
C GLU A 55 44.17 31.57 -11.42
N GLU A 56 44.94 32.16 -12.33
CA GLU A 56 45.61 31.40 -13.40
C GLU A 56 46.68 30.46 -12.84
N LYS A 57 47.47 30.93 -11.84
CA LYS A 57 48.51 30.12 -11.21
C LYS A 57 47.95 28.92 -10.43
N ASN A 58 46.73 29.05 -9.90
CA ASN A 58 46.08 28.03 -9.09
C ASN A 58 44.94 27.30 -9.82
N LYS A 59 44.82 27.49 -11.14
CA LYS A 59 43.75 26.92 -11.97
C LYS A 59 43.61 25.41 -11.84
N ASP A 60 44.75 24.69 -11.85
CA ASP A 60 44.78 23.23 -11.69
C ASP A 60 44.28 22.78 -10.32
N ILE A 61 44.48 23.61 -9.28
CA ILE A 61 44.00 23.32 -7.92
C ILE A 61 42.47 23.47 -7.88
N PHE A 62 41.93 24.52 -8.51
CA PHE A 62 40.48 24.72 -8.57
C PHE A 62 39.77 23.59 -9.32
N VAL A 63 40.32 23.15 -10.46
CA VAL A 63 39.77 22.01 -11.21
C VAL A 63 39.77 20.74 -10.34
N LYS A 64 40.87 20.45 -9.63
CA LYS A 64 40.93 19.29 -8.72
C LYS A 64 39.95 19.38 -7.56
N ILE A 65 39.70 20.57 -7.03
CA ILE A 65 38.69 20.77 -5.97
C ILE A 65 37.30 20.44 -6.54
N GLU A 66 36.98 20.94 -7.73
CA GLU A 66 35.70 20.70 -8.40
C GLU A 66 35.48 19.21 -8.69
N ASP A 67 36.51 18.52 -9.20
CA ASP A 67 36.47 17.06 -9.43
C ASP A 67 36.27 16.26 -8.13
N LEU A 68 36.92 16.68 -7.03
CA LEU A 68 36.78 16.05 -5.72
C LEU A 68 35.40 16.30 -5.11
N GLU A 69 34.84 17.49 -5.28
CA GLU A 69 33.48 17.83 -4.84
C GLU A 69 32.42 17.04 -5.62
N ALA A 70 32.61 16.87 -6.93
CA ALA A 70 31.77 16.01 -7.76
C ALA A 70 31.84 14.55 -7.28
N SER A 71 33.05 14.01 -7.10
CA SER A 71 33.27 12.63 -6.63
C SER A 71 32.67 12.39 -5.24
N LYS A 72 32.82 13.35 -4.31
CA LYS A 72 32.21 13.29 -2.98
C LYS A 72 30.69 13.26 -3.05
N THR A 73 30.10 14.02 -3.97
CA THR A 73 28.65 14.08 -4.18
C THR A 73 28.13 12.74 -4.69
N GLU A 74 28.78 12.16 -5.69
CA GLU A 74 28.44 10.81 -6.21
C GLU A 74 28.53 9.73 -5.13
N LEU A 75 29.63 9.70 -4.37
CA LEU A 75 29.80 8.73 -3.27
C LEU A 75 28.72 8.88 -2.19
N THR A 76 28.33 10.13 -1.87
CA THR A 76 27.27 10.40 -0.90
C THR A 76 25.93 9.90 -1.41
N GLN A 77 25.62 10.13 -2.69
CA GLN A 77 24.40 9.63 -3.32
C GLN A 77 24.36 8.09 -3.37
N HIS A 78 25.48 7.46 -3.73
CA HIS A 78 25.61 6.01 -3.75
C HIS A 78 25.43 5.40 -2.35
N PHE A 79 26.00 6.02 -1.31
CA PHE A 79 25.83 5.58 0.07
C PHE A 79 24.36 5.69 0.55
N GLN A 80 23.66 6.76 0.19
CA GLN A 80 22.23 6.91 0.49
C GLN A 80 21.39 5.85 -0.23
N GLN A 81 21.66 5.59 -1.51
CA GLN A 81 20.99 4.51 -2.26
C GLN A 81 21.28 3.13 -1.67
N MET A 82 22.53 2.84 -1.27
CA MET A 82 22.88 1.59 -0.58
C MET A 82 22.09 1.42 0.72
N LYS A 83 21.98 2.46 1.55
CA LYS A 83 21.19 2.43 2.79
C LYS A 83 19.73 2.10 2.54
N VAL A 84 19.12 2.73 1.52
CA VAL A 84 17.73 2.49 1.13
C VAL A 84 17.54 1.06 0.61
N ASN A 85 18.46 0.57 -0.23
CA ASN A 85 18.36 -0.77 -0.83
C ASN A 85 18.53 -1.89 0.20
N ILE A 86 19.46 -1.77 1.15
CA ILE A 86 19.66 -2.75 2.22
C ILE A 86 18.39 -2.83 3.08
N ALA A 87 17.91 -1.69 3.58
CA ALA A 87 16.70 -1.63 4.41
C ALA A 87 15.45 -2.15 3.67
N LYS A 88 15.30 -1.81 2.39
CA LYS A 88 14.21 -2.31 1.54
C LYS A 88 14.28 -3.83 1.35
N SER A 89 15.46 -4.38 1.06
CA SER A 89 15.62 -5.82 0.83
C SER A 89 15.35 -6.67 2.07
N GLU A 90 15.74 -6.19 3.26
CA GLU A 90 15.48 -6.86 4.53
C GLU A 90 13.99 -6.77 4.92
N MET A 91 13.36 -5.61 4.70
CA MET A 91 11.91 -5.45 4.89
C MET A 91 11.12 -6.34 3.93
N GLU A 92 11.47 -6.41 2.64
CA GLU A 92 10.78 -7.25 1.65
C GLU A 92 10.87 -8.74 2.00
N LYS A 93 12.02 -9.21 2.49
CA LYS A 93 12.17 -10.60 2.99
C LYS A 93 11.27 -10.85 4.20
N THR A 94 11.22 -9.90 5.13
CA THR A 94 10.39 -10.00 6.34
C THR A 94 8.91 -10.00 5.99
N ILE A 95 8.48 -9.12 5.08
CA ILE A 95 7.09 -9.05 4.60
C ILE A 95 6.68 -10.37 3.94
N LYS A 96 7.49 -10.91 3.02
CA LYS A 96 7.21 -12.22 2.40
C LYS A 96 7.09 -13.34 3.42
N SER A 97 7.97 -13.35 4.44
CA SER A 97 7.90 -14.34 5.52
C SER A 97 6.62 -14.22 6.34
N LEU A 98 6.19 -13.00 6.66
CA LEU A 98 4.95 -12.75 7.40
C LEU A 98 3.70 -13.07 6.57
N GLU A 99 3.71 -12.77 5.28
CA GLU A 99 2.64 -13.15 4.34
C GLU A 99 2.49 -14.67 4.26
N GLN A 100 3.60 -15.41 4.22
CA GLN A 100 3.58 -16.87 4.23
C GLN A 100 3.03 -17.42 5.55
N GLN A 101 3.48 -16.89 6.69
CA GLN A 101 2.96 -17.27 8.00
C GLN A 101 1.45 -16.99 8.13
N LEU A 102 0.98 -15.85 7.61
CA LEU A 102 -0.45 -15.51 7.56
C LEU A 102 -1.22 -16.45 6.63
N PHE A 103 -0.64 -16.87 5.50
CA PHE A 103 -1.26 -17.82 4.58
C PHE A 103 -1.43 -19.20 5.25
N ASP A 104 -0.40 -19.69 5.91
CA ASP A 104 -0.43 -20.98 6.62
C ASP A 104 -1.42 -20.93 7.79
N LEU A 105 -1.41 -19.85 8.59
CA LEU A 105 -2.40 -19.64 9.65
C LEU A 105 -3.83 -19.54 9.10
N ARG A 106 -4.07 -18.87 7.97
CA ARG A 106 -5.41 -18.80 7.36
C ARG A 106 -5.87 -20.15 6.82
N LYS A 107 -4.94 -20.98 6.34
CA LYS A 107 -5.23 -22.35 5.91
C LYS A 107 -5.64 -23.21 7.11
N ASP A 108 -4.97 -23.04 8.24
CA ASP A 108 -5.27 -23.78 9.47
C ASP A 108 -6.54 -23.22 10.18
N LEU A 109 -6.81 -21.93 10.03
CA LEU A 109 -8.02 -21.25 10.53
C LEU A 109 -9.22 -21.34 9.58
N ALA A 110 -9.05 -21.92 8.39
CA ALA A 110 -10.15 -22.30 7.52
C ALA A 110 -10.84 -23.54 8.12
N THR A 111 -11.46 -23.37 9.28
CA THR A 111 -12.58 -24.20 9.69
C THR A 111 -13.64 -24.01 8.61
N VAL A 112 -13.69 -24.96 7.67
CA VAL A 112 -14.81 -25.11 6.77
C VAL A 112 -15.98 -25.49 7.67
N ASN A 113 -16.77 -24.50 8.09
CA ASN A 113 -18.05 -24.76 8.72
C ASN A 113 -18.98 -25.27 7.63
N VAL A 114 -18.95 -26.59 7.42
CA VAL A 114 -19.83 -27.32 6.50
C VAL A 114 -21.22 -27.34 7.13
N LEU A 115 -22.11 -26.46 6.67
CA LEU A 115 -23.52 -26.56 7.01
C LEU A 115 -24.20 -27.45 6.00
N PHE A 116 -24.79 -28.55 6.48
CA PHE A 116 -25.67 -29.40 5.71
C PHE A 116 -27.11 -28.92 5.88
N SER A 117 -27.76 -28.52 4.80
CA SER A 117 -29.20 -28.22 4.77
C SER A 117 -29.92 -29.17 3.83
N CYS A 118 -31.10 -29.66 4.23
CA CYS A 118 -32.03 -30.40 3.40
C CYS A 118 -33.23 -29.50 3.06
N ASP A 119 -33.24 -28.92 1.85
CA ASP A 119 -34.39 -28.15 1.38
C ASP A 119 -35.47 -29.08 0.84
N THR A 120 -36.67 -29.04 1.45
CA THR A 120 -37.84 -29.80 0.95
C THR A 120 -38.93 -28.92 0.34
N HIS A 121 -38.65 -27.65 -0.02
CA HIS A 121 -39.67 -26.75 -0.55
C HIS A 121 -39.31 -26.03 -1.86
N LYS A 122 -39.73 -26.61 -2.98
CA LYS A 122 -40.49 -25.93 -4.05
C LYS A 122 -41.51 -26.92 -4.62
N MET A 123 -42.71 -26.95 -4.06
CA MET A 123 -43.87 -27.54 -4.73
C MET A 123 -44.16 -26.65 -5.95
N GLY A 124 -43.71 -27.04 -7.14
CA GLY A 124 -44.10 -26.31 -8.35
C GLY A 124 -43.27 -26.56 -9.60
N GLN A 125 -41.94 -26.62 -9.53
CA GLN A 125 -41.09 -26.79 -10.72
C GLN A 125 -39.81 -27.55 -10.36
N ASP A 126 -39.47 -28.53 -11.19
CA ASP A 126 -38.29 -29.42 -11.18
C ASP A 126 -38.25 -30.57 -10.17
N ILE A 127 -38.66 -31.74 -10.67
CA ILE A 127 -38.56 -33.07 -10.04
C ILE A 127 -37.09 -33.45 -9.73
N ALA A 128 -36.11 -32.79 -10.35
CA ALA A 128 -34.68 -33.08 -10.20
C ALA A 128 -34.02 -32.52 -8.92
N ASN A 129 -34.69 -31.62 -8.18
CA ASN A 129 -34.12 -30.97 -6.99
C ASN A 129 -34.66 -31.52 -5.65
N PHE A 130 -35.47 -32.58 -5.67
CA PHE A 130 -35.92 -33.24 -4.45
C PHE A 130 -34.77 -34.06 -3.84
N GLY A 131 -34.28 -33.64 -2.67
CA GLY A 131 -33.32 -34.40 -1.88
C GLY A 131 -31.85 -34.00 -2.03
N GLN A 132 -31.58 -32.75 -2.40
CA GLN A 132 -30.20 -32.25 -2.41
C GLN A 132 -29.74 -31.89 -1.00
N ILE A 133 -28.57 -32.39 -0.64
CA ILE A 133 -27.81 -31.90 0.49
C ILE A 133 -26.87 -30.82 -0.02
N VAL A 134 -27.07 -29.61 0.50
CA VAL A 134 -26.24 -28.45 0.18
C VAL A 134 -25.20 -28.28 1.27
N VAL A 135 -23.93 -28.20 0.86
CA VAL A 135 -22.85 -27.69 1.71
C VAL A 135 -22.68 -26.21 1.46
N THR A 136 -22.74 -25.41 2.53
CA THR A 136 -22.32 -24.00 2.49
C THR A 136 -21.11 -23.81 3.40
N SER A 137 -20.15 -23.01 2.95
CA SER A 137 -18.99 -22.61 3.74
C SER A 137 -19.21 -21.18 4.20
N ILE A 138 -19.44 -20.96 5.50
CA ILE A 138 -19.51 -19.60 6.05
C ILE A 138 -18.19 -19.27 6.73
N GLN A 139 -17.56 -18.17 6.32
CA GLN A 139 -16.46 -17.58 7.04
C GLN A 139 -16.99 -17.02 8.38
N ASN A 140 -16.87 -17.84 9.43
CA ASN A 140 -16.95 -17.46 10.84
C ASN A 140 -18.09 -16.53 11.30
N THR A 141 -19.24 -16.53 10.62
CA THR A 141 -20.45 -15.81 11.08
C THR A 141 -21.66 -16.74 10.99
N ARG A 142 -22.50 -16.79 12.04
CA ARG A 142 -23.80 -17.47 12.02
C ARG A 142 -24.86 -16.63 11.27
N ASP A 143 -24.45 -15.98 10.19
CA ASP A 143 -25.35 -15.15 9.38
C ASP A 143 -25.79 -15.94 8.15
N TYR A 144 -26.96 -16.56 8.25
CA TYR A 144 -27.56 -17.39 7.20
C TYR A 144 -28.03 -16.56 5.99
N SER A 145 -28.07 -15.23 6.07
CA SER A 145 -28.43 -14.35 4.95
C SER A 145 -27.35 -14.27 3.85
N LEU A 146 -26.12 -14.71 4.17
CA LEU A 146 -24.97 -14.75 3.27
C LEU A 146 -24.91 -16.03 2.41
N ILE A 147 -25.89 -16.93 2.55
CA ILE A 147 -25.99 -18.12 1.69
C ILE A 147 -26.56 -17.68 0.34
N GLU A 148 -25.69 -17.13 -0.52
CA GLU A 148 -26.09 -16.62 -1.83
C GLU A 148 -26.48 -17.75 -2.81
N SER A 149 -25.86 -18.93 -2.68
CA SER A 149 -26.16 -20.12 -3.48
C SER A 149 -25.52 -21.39 -2.88
N PRO A 150 -26.02 -22.59 -3.20
CA PRO A 150 -25.35 -23.84 -2.83
C PRO A 150 -23.92 -23.87 -3.39
N VAL A 151 -22.92 -24.08 -2.53
CA VAL A 151 -21.51 -24.16 -2.96
C VAL A 151 -21.24 -25.45 -3.71
N LYS A 152 -21.89 -26.54 -3.30
CA LYS A 152 -21.78 -27.86 -3.92
C LYS A 152 -22.97 -28.75 -3.56
N THR A 153 -23.56 -29.40 -4.56
CA THR A 153 -24.51 -30.50 -4.38
C THR A 153 -23.73 -31.81 -4.32
N LEU A 154 -23.90 -32.57 -3.24
CA LEU A 154 -23.11 -33.79 -2.99
C LEU A 154 -23.77 -35.09 -3.46
N SER A 155 -25.07 -35.05 -3.73
CA SER A 155 -25.87 -36.23 -4.01
C SER A 155 -26.96 -35.95 -5.04
N LYS A 156 -27.50 -37.02 -5.60
CA LYS A 156 -28.62 -36.97 -6.56
C LYS A 156 -29.81 -37.75 -6.02
N PHE A 157 -30.96 -37.54 -6.66
CA PHE A 157 -32.16 -38.31 -6.38
C PHE A 157 -31.95 -39.79 -6.69
N GLY A 158 -32.23 -40.69 -5.74
CA GLY A 158 -32.20 -42.13 -6.00
C GLY A 158 -32.06 -43.03 -4.76
N LEU A 159 -31.92 -44.33 -5.03
CA LEU A 159 -31.94 -45.43 -4.03
C LEU A 159 -30.54 -45.95 -3.68
N MET A 160 -29.53 -45.63 -4.48
CA MET A 160 -28.19 -46.20 -4.31
C MET A 160 -27.44 -45.54 -3.14
N CYS A 161 -26.36 -46.17 -2.69
CA CYS A 161 -25.40 -45.51 -1.80
C CYS A 161 -24.96 -44.22 -2.48
N ASN A 162 -24.88 -43.10 -1.75
CA ASN A 162 -24.62 -41.74 -2.24
C ASN A 162 -25.81 -40.97 -2.87
N GLU A 163 -27.00 -41.58 -2.94
CA GLU A 163 -28.23 -40.95 -3.43
C GLU A 163 -29.27 -40.77 -2.32
N PHE A 164 -30.18 -39.81 -2.47
CA PHE A 164 -31.25 -39.53 -1.50
C PHE A 164 -32.62 -39.44 -2.16
N ILE A 165 -33.69 -39.81 -1.44
CA ILE A 165 -35.07 -39.56 -1.91
C ILE A 165 -35.76 -38.49 -1.08
N LYS A 166 -35.64 -38.51 0.25
CA LYS A 166 -36.17 -37.45 1.15
C LYS A 166 -35.29 -37.33 2.39
N PRO A 167 -34.11 -36.69 2.30
CA PRO A 167 -33.31 -36.39 3.48
C PRO A 167 -34.06 -35.34 4.33
N ARG A 168 -34.28 -35.63 5.61
CA ARG A 168 -35.04 -34.74 6.51
C ARG A 168 -34.32 -34.36 7.79
N GLY A 169 -33.50 -35.27 8.31
CA GLY A 169 -32.71 -35.03 9.52
C GLY A 169 -31.24 -35.00 9.19
N VAL A 170 -30.50 -34.10 9.83
CA VAL A 170 -29.05 -34.09 9.77
C VAL A 170 -28.45 -33.83 11.15
N HIS A 171 -27.42 -34.57 11.50
CA HIS A 171 -26.59 -34.33 12.67
C HIS A 171 -25.12 -34.36 12.28
N ILE A 172 -24.33 -33.43 12.82
CA ILE A 172 -22.89 -33.34 12.57
C ILE A 172 -22.18 -33.72 13.86
N ASP A 173 -21.43 -34.81 13.83
CA ASP A 173 -20.50 -35.14 14.90
C ASP A 173 -19.14 -34.52 14.60
N ASN A 174 -18.87 -33.38 15.25
CA ASN A 174 -17.60 -32.66 15.12
C ASN A 174 -16.41 -33.40 15.73
N SER A 175 -16.63 -34.45 16.54
CA SER A 175 -15.53 -35.23 17.10
C SER A 175 -14.94 -36.22 16.10
N THR A 176 -15.77 -36.70 15.17
CA THR A 176 -15.39 -37.68 14.14
C THR A 176 -15.36 -37.10 12.72
N ASP A 177 -15.76 -35.84 12.56
CA ASP A 177 -15.95 -35.19 11.25
C ASP A 177 -16.90 -35.97 10.32
N ILE A 178 -17.96 -36.55 10.90
CA ILE A 178 -19.01 -37.28 10.17
C ILE A 178 -20.37 -36.58 10.30
N ALA A 179 -21.06 -36.45 9.18
CA ALA A 179 -22.46 -36.05 9.10
C ALA A 179 -23.36 -37.27 8.90
N TYR A 180 -24.42 -37.33 9.70
CA TYR A 180 -25.42 -38.38 9.67
C TYR A 180 -26.72 -37.79 9.12
N ILE A 181 -27.24 -38.38 8.05
CA ILE A 181 -28.41 -37.86 7.35
C ILE A 181 -29.50 -38.94 7.32
N ALA A 182 -30.66 -38.62 7.89
CA ALA A 182 -31.85 -39.45 7.86
C ALA A 182 -32.58 -39.28 6.51
N ASP A 183 -32.53 -40.31 5.67
CA ASP A 183 -33.18 -40.38 4.37
C ASP A 183 -34.55 -41.05 4.50
N SER A 184 -35.56 -40.24 4.82
CA SER A 184 -36.87 -40.70 5.25
C SER A 184 -37.56 -41.62 4.25
N ALA A 185 -37.42 -41.34 2.96
CA ALA A 185 -38.09 -42.13 1.92
C ALA A 185 -37.34 -43.41 1.57
N ASN A 186 -36.04 -43.49 1.85
CA ASN A 186 -35.26 -44.72 1.71
C ASN A 186 -35.24 -45.56 2.99
N GLY A 187 -35.80 -45.05 4.10
CA GLY A 187 -35.85 -45.77 5.37
C GLY A 187 -34.45 -46.05 5.93
N ARG A 188 -33.48 -45.14 5.73
CA ARG A 188 -32.09 -45.35 6.14
C ARG A 188 -31.47 -44.09 6.72
N VAL A 189 -30.33 -44.26 7.38
CA VAL A 189 -29.41 -43.18 7.73
C VAL A 189 -28.12 -43.38 6.96
N GLN A 190 -27.63 -42.34 6.27
CA GLN A 190 -26.32 -42.34 5.62
C GLN A 190 -25.33 -41.48 6.38
N MET A 191 -24.07 -41.91 6.36
CA MET A 191 -22.91 -41.25 6.95
C MET A 191 -22.02 -40.67 5.86
N TRP A 192 -21.60 -39.42 6.03
CA TRP A 192 -20.81 -38.68 5.06
C TRP A 192 -19.67 -37.95 5.77
N ASN A 193 -18.49 -37.94 5.18
CA ASN A 193 -17.41 -37.11 5.72
C ASN A 193 -17.57 -35.64 5.31
N MET A 194 -16.82 -34.74 5.94
CA MET A 194 -16.87 -33.30 5.63
C MET A 194 -16.38 -32.92 4.21
N LYS A 195 -15.76 -33.86 3.48
CA LYS A 195 -15.41 -33.68 2.05
C LYS A 195 -16.59 -33.99 1.12
N GLY A 196 -17.69 -34.49 1.67
CA GLY A 196 -18.88 -34.90 0.94
C GLY A 196 -18.71 -36.23 0.23
N GLU A 197 -17.98 -37.16 0.86
CA GLU A 197 -17.84 -38.54 0.40
C GLU A 197 -18.71 -39.45 1.29
N TYR A 198 -19.44 -40.38 0.65
CA TYR A 198 -20.21 -41.40 1.34
C TYR A 198 -19.28 -42.33 2.13
N VAL A 199 -19.63 -42.59 3.39
CA VAL A 199 -18.85 -43.44 4.30
C VAL A 199 -19.56 -44.78 4.52
N ALA A 200 -20.81 -44.74 4.99
CA ALA A 200 -21.59 -45.92 5.34
C ALA A 200 -23.08 -45.60 5.42
N GLU A 201 -23.92 -46.64 5.58
CA GLU A 201 -25.35 -46.48 5.86
C GLU A 201 -25.85 -47.59 6.79
N PHE A 202 -26.95 -47.32 7.49
CA PHE A 202 -27.60 -48.29 8.36
C PHE A 202 -29.11 -48.01 8.49
N GLY A 203 -29.82 -48.97 9.06
CA GLY A 203 -31.23 -48.85 9.41
C GLY A 203 -32.22 -49.19 8.29
N SER A 204 -31.76 -49.53 7.07
CA SER A 204 -32.63 -49.89 5.92
C SER A 204 -33.58 -51.06 6.19
N ASP A 205 -33.24 -51.91 7.16
CA ASP A 205 -34.01 -53.07 7.61
C ASP A 205 -35.00 -52.74 8.74
N VAL A 206 -34.71 -51.74 9.57
CA VAL A 206 -35.46 -51.41 10.78
C VAL A 206 -36.31 -50.15 10.62
N LEU A 207 -35.79 -49.12 9.97
CA LEU A 207 -36.42 -47.82 9.82
C LEU A 207 -37.39 -47.82 8.62
N LYS A 208 -38.45 -47.02 8.73
CA LYS A 208 -39.50 -46.86 7.71
C LYS A 208 -39.68 -45.42 7.30
N TYR A 209 -39.58 -44.47 8.23
CA TYR A 209 -39.64 -43.05 7.93
C TYR A 209 -38.84 -42.23 8.94
N PRO A 210 -37.50 -42.37 8.95
CA PRO A 210 -36.62 -41.67 9.88
C PRO A 210 -36.65 -40.16 9.61
N TYR A 211 -36.78 -39.33 10.65
CA TYR A 211 -37.00 -37.89 10.50
C TYR A 211 -35.99 -37.04 11.25
N GLY A 212 -36.00 -37.10 12.59
CA GLY A 212 -35.03 -36.42 13.44
C GLY A 212 -33.90 -37.38 13.79
N ILE A 213 -32.67 -36.86 13.83
CA ILE A 213 -31.49 -37.62 14.24
C ILE A 213 -30.64 -36.77 15.18
N THR A 214 -30.13 -37.38 16.25
CA THR A 214 -29.17 -36.74 17.16
C THR A 214 -28.20 -37.77 17.71
N ILE A 215 -27.00 -37.33 18.09
CA ILE A 215 -26.01 -38.17 18.75
C ILE A 215 -25.75 -37.61 20.15
N VAL A 216 -25.70 -38.48 21.15
CA VAL A 216 -25.39 -38.15 22.54
C VAL A 216 -24.51 -39.26 23.08
N ASP A 217 -23.31 -38.92 23.58
CA ASP A 217 -22.35 -39.86 24.20
C ASP A 217 -22.17 -41.16 23.39
N GLU A 218 -21.86 -41.02 22.09
CA GLU A 218 -21.66 -42.10 21.10
C GLU A 218 -22.93 -42.89 20.69
N ALA A 219 -24.07 -42.65 21.32
CA ALA A 219 -25.35 -43.24 20.93
C ALA A 219 -26.07 -42.39 19.87
N ILE A 220 -26.60 -43.05 18.84
CA ILE A 220 -27.39 -42.41 17.78
C ILE A 220 -28.87 -42.62 18.10
N PHE A 221 -29.63 -41.53 18.17
CA PHE A 221 -31.08 -41.53 18.33
C PHE A 221 -31.75 -41.09 17.04
N VAL A 222 -32.71 -41.88 16.55
CA VAL A 222 -33.46 -41.59 15.32
C VAL A 222 -34.96 -41.67 15.61
N THR A 223 -35.70 -40.61 15.32
CA THR A 223 -37.17 -40.63 15.38
C THR A 223 -37.74 -41.19 14.08
N ASP A 224 -38.63 -42.18 14.17
CA ASP A 224 -39.34 -42.75 13.03
C ASP A 224 -40.83 -42.41 13.08
N LEU A 225 -41.31 -41.63 12.11
CA LEU A 225 -42.71 -41.17 12.09
C LEU A 225 -43.71 -42.23 11.60
N HIS A 226 -43.24 -43.28 10.94
CA HIS A 226 -44.14 -44.37 10.53
C HIS A 226 -44.32 -45.37 11.66
N LEU A 227 -43.25 -45.64 12.41
CA LEU A 227 -43.25 -46.57 13.54
C LEU A 227 -43.64 -45.89 14.86
N ASN A 228 -43.82 -44.56 14.88
CA ASN A 228 -44.12 -43.75 16.07
C ASN A 228 -43.15 -44.06 17.24
N SER A 229 -41.88 -44.29 16.92
CA SER A 229 -40.87 -44.80 17.86
C SER A 229 -39.56 -44.02 17.72
N ILE A 230 -38.74 -44.08 18.77
CA ILE A 230 -37.35 -43.63 18.75
C ILE A 230 -36.48 -44.87 18.81
N TYR A 231 -35.54 -44.97 17.87
CA TYR A 231 -34.52 -46.00 17.81
C TYR A 231 -33.19 -45.45 18.32
#